data_AF-A0A172WNY9-F1
#
_entry.id   AF-A0A172WNY9-F1
#
_cell.length_a   1.000
_cell.length_b   1.000
_cell.length_c   1.000
_cell.angle_alpha   90.00
_cell.angle_beta   90.00
_cell.angle_gamma   90.00
#
_symmetry.space_group_name_H-M   'P 1'
#
loop_
_entity.id
_entity.type
_entity.pdbx_description
1 polymer ?
#
loop_
_entity_poly.entity_id
_entity_poly.type
_entity_poly.pdbx_seq_one_letter_code
_entity_poly.pdbx_strand_id
1 'polypeptide(L)'
;MATSAKLGTNFTGVQMSPKDTKRLLDAVNEIHPDVPGDSKGMMLERTTRAEEADRIGSVPVPGSAKGMLKSTFDMALGKSPELLVDKLGERLAFERSGVRMYDAMIAKAKGLETAQSDLVQVLQHIRDEEFEHMNMVAEAIETLGADPTAQTPCADIVGVKSMGVMQVLTDPRTNVAQGINALLTLELEDNAAWELLIELAEAGGHPRIAKGFHKAKAQEDDHVVKIKSLLRKDLLSQVQ
;
A
#
# COMPACT_ATOMS: atom_id res chain seq x y z
N MET A 1 -6.68 20.92 -15.02
CA MET A 1 -6.04 20.07 -13.98
C MET A 1 -4.57 20.47 -13.85
N ALA A 2 -3.93 20.17 -12.72
CA ALA A 2 -2.53 20.51 -12.50
C ALA A 2 -1.63 19.68 -13.44
N THR A 3 -0.63 20.31 -14.08
CA THR A 3 0.28 19.65 -15.04
C THR A 3 1.73 19.69 -14.57
N SER A 4 2.10 20.69 -13.77
CA SER A 4 3.44 20.86 -13.20
C SER A 4 3.37 21.73 -11.94
N ALA A 5 4.44 21.73 -11.15
CA ALA A 5 4.57 22.68 -10.04
C ALA A 5 4.63 24.11 -10.59
N LYS A 6 3.88 25.03 -9.98
CA LYS A 6 3.85 26.45 -10.35
C LYS A 6 4.07 27.32 -9.12
N LEU A 7 4.82 28.40 -9.28
CA LEU A 7 4.80 29.48 -8.30
C LEU A 7 3.38 30.05 -8.21
N GLY A 8 2.93 30.31 -7.00
CA GLY A 8 1.58 30.80 -6.74
C GLY A 8 1.41 31.28 -5.32
N THR A 9 0.20 31.72 -5.00
CA THR A 9 -0.15 32.27 -3.69
C THR A 9 -0.42 31.16 -2.70
N ASN A 10 0.63 30.45 -2.29
CA ASN A 10 0.55 29.54 -1.16
C ASN A 10 0.38 30.38 0.13
N PHE A 11 -0.71 30.15 0.87
CA PHE A 11 -0.99 30.86 2.12
C PHE A 11 -0.27 30.26 3.34
N THR A 12 0.56 29.24 3.11
CA THR A 12 1.42 28.64 4.13
C THR A 12 2.86 29.16 4.01
N GLY A 13 3.58 29.19 5.14
CA GLY A 13 4.94 29.72 5.25
C GLY A 13 4.98 31.12 5.90
N VAL A 14 5.77 31.27 6.95
CA VAL A 14 5.86 32.52 7.75
C VAL A 14 6.27 33.75 6.92
N GLN A 15 7.01 33.53 5.83
CA GLN A 15 7.45 34.59 4.91
C GLN A 15 6.28 35.23 4.15
N MET A 16 5.15 34.53 4.01
CA MET A 16 3.96 35.03 3.31
C MET A 16 3.11 35.98 4.17
N SER A 17 3.30 36.00 5.50
CA SER A 17 2.72 37.01 6.39
C SER A 17 3.67 37.43 7.53
N PRO A 18 4.64 38.32 7.27
CA PRO A 18 5.60 38.78 8.28
C PRO A 18 4.94 39.50 9.46
N LYS A 19 3.84 40.22 9.22
CA LYS A 19 3.10 40.96 10.26
C LYS A 19 2.41 40.01 11.24
N ASP A 20 1.71 38.99 10.72
CA ASP A 20 1.04 38.01 11.59
C ASP A 20 2.07 37.12 12.30
N THR A 21 3.17 36.79 11.63
CA THR A 21 4.29 36.09 12.26
C THR A 21 4.86 36.88 13.44
N LYS A 22 5.07 38.20 13.28
CA LYS A 22 5.53 39.04 14.38
C LYS A 22 4.54 39.03 15.54
N ARG A 23 3.24 39.19 15.27
CA ARG A 23 2.19 39.14 16.30
C ARG A 23 2.15 37.81 17.03
N LEU A 24 2.35 36.68 16.33
CA LEU A 24 2.43 35.35 16.94
C LEU A 24 3.65 35.23 17.85
N LEU A 25 4.82 35.73 17.43
CA LEU A 25 6.03 35.71 18.25
C LEU A 25 5.89 36.59 19.50
N ASP A 26 5.33 37.80 19.34
CA ASP A 26 5.02 38.68 20.46
C ASP A 26 4.07 37.98 21.45
N ALA A 27 3.01 37.34 20.94
CA ALA A 27 2.07 36.58 21.76
C ALA A 27 2.72 35.37 22.47
N VAL A 28 3.64 34.64 21.85
CA VAL A 28 4.36 33.53 22.51
C VAL A 28 5.25 34.01 23.67
N ASN A 29 5.80 35.23 23.56
CA ASN A 29 6.59 35.83 24.62
C ASN A 29 5.76 36.36 25.79
N GLU A 30 4.49 36.75 25.53
CA GLU A 30 3.58 37.29 26.55
C GLU A 30 2.64 36.23 27.15
N ILE A 31 2.24 35.25 26.34
CA ILE A 31 1.26 34.20 26.67
C ILE A 31 2.01 32.88 26.69
N HIS A 32 2.53 32.56 27.87
CA HIS A 32 3.15 31.26 28.10
C HIS A 32 2.07 30.19 28.28
N PRO A 33 2.33 28.94 27.84
CA PRO A 33 1.44 27.83 28.15
C PRO A 33 1.34 27.67 29.68
N ASP A 34 0.11 27.57 30.16
CA ASP A 34 -0.24 27.32 31.56
C ASP A 34 0.05 25.87 31.99
N VAL A 35 0.21 24.97 31.00
CA VAL A 35 0.63 23.59 31.19
C VAL A 35 1.91 23.33 30.38
N PRO A 36 3.02 22.90 31.02
CA PRO A 36 4.21 22.47 30.29
C PRO A 36 3.87 21.28 29.39
N GLY A 37 3.89 21.49 28.06
CA GLY A 37 3.68 20.42 27.10
C GLY A 37 4.88 19.46 27.06
N ASP A 38 4.62 18.16 27.23
CA ASP A 38 5.58 17.10 26.94
C ASP A 38 4.92 15.96 26.14
N SER A 39 5.70 14.95 25.75
CA SER A 39 5.19 13.79 25.02
C SER A 39 4.42 12.78 25.88
N LYS A 40 4.34 12.97 27.22
CA LYS A 40 3.78 11.96 28.13
C LYS A 40 2.28 11.82 28.00
N GLY A 41 1.55 12.92 27.77
CA GLY A 41 0.10 12.87 27.58
C GLY A 41 -0.30 12.00 26.39
N MET A 42 0.35 12.21 25.24
CA MET A 42 0.14 11.36 24.05
C MET A 42 0.57 9.91 24.28
N MET A 43 1.68 9.69 25.00
CA MET A 43 2.14 8.35 25.34
C MET A 43 1.11 7.62 26.21
N LEU A 44 0.63 8.26 27.28
CA LEU A 44 -0.33 7.67 28.21
C LEU A 44 -1.64 7.32 27.49
N GLU A 45 -2.17 8.23 26.68
CA GLU A 45 -3.37 7.98 25.90
C GLU A 45 -3.17 6.81 24.93
N ARG A 46 -2.03 6.73 24.23
CA ARG A 46 -1.73 5.58 23.36
C ARG A 46 -1.64 4.26 24.13
N THR A 47 -1.08 4.27 25.34
CA THR A 47 -1.05 3.08 26.20
C THR A 47 -2.46 2.65 26.57
N THR A 48 -3.29 3.57 27.09
CA THR A 48 -4.69 3.29 27.44
C THR A 48 -5.46 2.72 26.25
N ARG A 49 -5.34 3.35 25.07
CA ARG A 49 -6.03 2.85 23.86
C ARG A 49 -5.50 1.52 23.38
N ALA A 50 -4.21 1.23 23.55
CA ALA A 50 -3.67 -0.09 23.21
C ALA A 50 -4.16 -1.19 24.18
N GLU A 51 -4.35 -0.86 25.46
CA GLU A 51 -4.91 -1.78 26.46
C GLU A 51 -6.41 -2.03 26.24
N GLU A 52 -7.15 -1.02 25.80
CA GLU A 52 -8.59 -1.12 25.49
C GLU A 52 -8.89 -1.73 24.12
N ALA A 53 -7.92 -1.74 23.21
CA ALA A 53 -8.14 -2.18 21.83
C ALA A 53 -8.30 -3.70 21.71
N ASP A 54 -9.36 -4.11 21.04
CA ASP A 54 -9.49 -5.47 20.54
C ASP A 54 -8.48 -5.74 19.41
N ARG A 55 -8.18 -7.02 19.17
CA ARG A 55 -7.43 -7.42 17.97
C ARG A 55 -8.19 -7.02 16.71
N ILE A 56 -7.46 -6.62 15.66
CA ILE A 56 -8.01 -6.25 14.34
C ILE A 56 -8.92 -7.36 13.78
N GLY A 57 -8.52 -8.62 13.96
CA GLY A 57 -9.32 -9.77 13.56
C GLY A 57 -8.61 -11.09 13.85
N SER A 58 -8.99 -12.14 13.12
CA SER A 58 -8.31 -13.43 13.12
C SER A 58 -8.45 -14.13 11.79
N VAL A 59 -7.47 -14.95 11.42
CA VAL A 59 -7.60 -15.88 10.30
C VAL A 59 -8.71 -16.89 10.61
N PRO A 60 -9.70 -17.09 9.72
CA PRO A 60 -10.76 -18.05 9.96
C PRO A 60 -10.22 -19.48 9.93
N VAL A 61 -10.86 -20.37 10.69
CA VAL A 61 -10.56 -21.81 10.62
C VAL A 61 -10.84 -22.28 9.18
N PRO A 62 -9.96 -23.11 8.59
CA PRO A 62 -10.18 -23.61 7.23
C PRO A 62 -11.57 -24.25 7.09
N GLY A 63 -12.32 -23.83 6.08
CA GLY A 63 -13.68 -24.33 5.83
C GLY A 63 -13.73 -25.77 5.30
N SER A 64 -12.59 -26.30 4.84
CA SER A 64 -12.48 -27.67 4.34
C SER A 64 -12.05 -28.65 5.45
N ALA A 65 -12.65 -29.85 5.47
CA ALA A 65 -12.27 -30.90 6.44
C ALA A 65 -10.77 -31.27 6.35
N LYS A 66 -10.22 -31.27 5.13
CA LYS A 66 -8.78 -31.50 4.89
C LYS A 66 -7.92 -30.36 5.45
N GLY A 67 -8.33 -29.10 5.23
CA GLY A 67 -7.62 -27.94 5.75
C GLY A 67 -7.61 -27.91 7.29
N MET A 68 -8.76 -28.18 7.91
CA MET A 68 -8.89 -28.23 9.37
C MET A 68 -7.97 -29.29 9.99
N LEU A 69 -7.98 -30.52 9.48
CA LEU A 69 -7.11 -31.60 9.96
C LEU A 69 -5.63 -31.22 9.83
N LYS A 70 -5.22 -30.69 8.66
CA LYS A 70 -3.82 -30.31 8.42
C LYS A 70 -3.37 -29.19 9.37
N SER A 71 -4.16 -28.11 9.49
CA SER A 71 -3.82 -26.99 10.38
C SER A 71 -3.69 -27.42 11.83
N THR A 72 -4.59 -28.29 12.33
CA THR A 72 -4.48 -28.82 13.69
C THR A 72 -3.21 -29.65 13.91
N PHE A 73 -2.81 -30.44 12.90
CA PHE A 73 -1.58 -31.22 12.96
C PHE A 73 -0.33 -30.34 12.95
N ASP A 74 -0.27 -29.34 12.06
CA ASP A 74 0.86 -28.41 11.99
C ASP A 74 0.99 -27.58 13.28
N MET A 75 -0.12 -27.12 13.87
CA MET A 75 -0.12 -26.45 15.17
C MET A 75 0.36 -27.36 16.31
N ALA A 76 -0.02 -28.65 16.31
CA ALA A 76 0.47 -29.62 17.29
C ALA A 76 1.99 -29.85 17.18
N LEU A 77 2.59 -29.60 16.01
CA LEU A 77 4.04 -29.60 15.80
C LEU A 77 4.71 -28.24 16.13
N GLY A 78 3.96 -27.28 16.67
CA GLY A 78 4.46 -25.95 17.03
C GLY A 78 4.64 -25.00 15.84
N LYS A 79 4.05 -25.30 14.69
CA LYS A 79 4.04 -24.39 13.53
C LYS A 79 2.85 -23.42 13.60
N SER A 80 2.96 -22.32 12.86
CA SER A 80 1.92 -21.29 12.73
C SER A 80 1.39 -21.22 11.29
N PRO A 81 0.59 -22.20 10.83
CA PRO A 81 0.02 -22.19 9.47
C PRO A 81 -0.84 -20.96 9.20
N GLU A 82 -1.44 -20.37 10.24
CA GLU A 82 -2.23 -19.13 10.18
C GLU A 82 -1.41 -17.93 9.72
N LEU A 83 -0.10 -17.88 9.97
CA LEU A 83 0.74 -16.75 9.59
C LEU A 83 0.89 -16.65 8.07
N LEU A 84 1.14 -17.78 7.41
CA LEU A 84 1.22 -17.82 5.95
C LEU A 84 -0.13 -17.44 5.32
N VAL A 85 -1.24 -17.93 5.88
CA VAL A 85 -2.59 -17.59 5.38
C VAL A 85 -2.90 -16.10 5.59
N ASP A 86 -2.53 -15.51 6.73
CA ASP A 86 -2.71 -14.07 6.97
C ASP A 86 -1.92 -13.23 5.96
N LYS A 87 -0.66 -13.61 5.68
CA LYS A 87 0.18 -12.91 4.70
C LYS A 87 -0.27 -13.09 3.26
N LEU A 88 -0.82 -14.24 2.91
CA LEU A 88 -1.47 -14.43 1.61
C LEU A 88 -2.77 -13.60 1.51
N GLY A 89 -3.53 -13.49 2.60
CA GLY A 89 -4.69 -12.60 2.70
C GLY A 89 -4.32 -11.14 2.49
N GLU A 90 -3.21 -10.70 3.11
CA GLU A 90 -2.60 -9.39 2.87
C GLU A 90 -2.32 -9.18 1.39
N ARG A 91 -1.63 -10.13 0.75
CA ARG A 91 -1.26 -9.99 -0.66
C ARG A 91 -2.47 -9.97 -1.56
N LEU A 92 -3.42 -10.88 -1.38
CA LEU A 92 -4.63 -10.88 -2.20
C LEU A 92 -5.42 -9.56 -2.11
N ALA A 93 -5.49 -8.97 -0.91
CA ALA A 93 -6.13 -7.66 -0.72
C ALA A 93 -5.31 -6.52 -1.35
N PHE A 94 -3.98 -6.60 -1.31
CA PHE A 94 -3.08 -5.67 -1.98
C PHE A 94 -3.26 -5.72 -3.50
N GLU A 95 -3.09 -6.89 -4.13
CA GLU A 95 -3.21 -7.07 -5.59
C GLU A 95 -4.57 -6.58 -6.11
N ARG A 96 -5.64 -6.94 -5.40
CA ARG A 96 -7.00 -6.49 -5.73
C ARG A 96 -7.13 -4.98 -5.70
N SER A 97 -6.48 -4.32 -4.74
CA SER A 97 -6.44 -2.86 -4.64
C SER A 97 -5.54 -2.26 -5.72
N GLY A 98 -4.40 -2.89 -6.01
CA GLY A 98 -3.45 -2.55 -7.07
C GLY A 98 -4.13 -2.44 -8.43
N VAL A 99 -4.89 -3.47 -8.84
CA VAL A 99 -5.69 -3.44 -10.08
C VAL A 99 -6.59 -2.19 -10.15
N ARG A 100 -7.28 -1.86 -9.05
CA ARG A 100 -8.17 -0.67 -9.00
C ARG A 100 -7.41 0.65 -9.01
N MET A 101 -6.23 0.69 -8.38
CA MET A 101 -5.36 1.86 -8.38
C MET A 101 -4.79 2.12 -9.76
N TYR A 102 -4.34 1.08 -10.45
CA TYR A 102 -3.93 1.20 -11.84
C TYR A 102 -5.08 1.63 -12.76
N ASP A 103 -6.29 1.09 -12.60
CA ASP A 103 -7.46 1.57 -13.33
C ASP A 103 -7.72 3.07 -13.10
N ALA A 104 -7.62 3.54 -11.84
CA ALA A 104 -7.75 4.96 -11.49
C ALA A 104 -6.64 5.81 -12.13
N MET A 105 -5.40 5.34 -12.12
CA MET A 105 -4.27 6.05 -12.74
C MET A 105 -4.40 6.09 -14.27
N ILE A 106 -4.83 5.00 -14.90
CA ILE A 106 -5.11 4.94 -16.34
C ILE A 106 -6.20 5.95 -16.70
N ALA A 107 -7.27 6.03 -15.90
CA ALA A 107 -8.33 7.01 -16.11
C ALA A 107 -7.81 8.45 -15.98
N LYS A 108 -6.98 8.73 -14.97
CA LYS A 108 -6.32 10.04 -14.80
C LYS A 108 -5.42 10.37 -16.00
N ALA A 109 -4.57 9.44 -16.44
CA ALA A 109 -3.66 9.63 -17.57
C ALA A 109 -4.45 9.92 -18.86
N LYS A 110 -5.50 9.14 -19.17
CA LYS A 110 -6.38 9.38 -20.32
C LYS A 110 -7.14 10.70 -20.27
N GLY A 111 -7.44 11.20 -19.08
CA GLY A 111 -8.10 12.49 -18.89
C GLY A 111 -7.17 13.70 -19.03
N LEU A 112 -5.85 13.49 -18.91
CA LEU A 112 -4.82 14.54 -18.96
C LEU A 112 -4.00 14.53 -20.26
N GLU A 113 -3.85 13.37 -20.89
CA GLU A 113 -3.13 13.15 -22.14
C GLU A 113 -4.08 12.72 -23.27
N THR A 114 -3.59 12.71 -24.51
CA THR A 114 -4.26 11.98 -25.60
C THR A 114 -4.31 10.50 -25.28
N ALA A 115 -5.47 9.86 -25.39
CA ALA A 115 -5.80 8.50 -24.94
C ALA A 115 -4.95 7.32 -25.50
N GLN A 116 -3.87 7.60 -26.24
CA GLN A 116 -2.97 6.65 -26.90
C GLN A 116 -1.49 6.97 -26.62
N SER A 117 -1.14 7.28 -25.37
CA SER A 117 0.26 7.49 -24.96
C SER A 117 0.95 6.19 -24.52
N ASP A 118 2.27 6.15 -24.66
CA ASP A 118 3.13 5.05 -24.15
C ASP A 118 2.90 4.81 -22.64
N LEU A 119 2.61 5.89 -21.88
CA LEU A 119 2.28 5.81 -20.46
C LEU A 119 1.05 4.90 -20.22
N VAL A 120 -0.04 5.14 -20.95
CA VAL A 120 -1.27 4.36 -20.78
C VAL A 120 -1.03 2.88 -21.08
N GLN A 121 -0.23 2.56 -22.09
CA GLN A 121 0.09 1.18 -22.44
C GLN A 121 0.89 0.48 -21.35
N VAL A 122 1.91 1.16 -20.78
CA VAL A 122 2.70 0.61 -19.66
C VAL A 122 1.81 0.38 -18.43
N LEU A 123 0.95 1.35 -18.09
CA LEU A 123 0.04 1.20 -16.94
C LEU A 123 -0.96 0.06 -17.16
N GLN A 124 -1.49 -0.11 -18.37
CA GLN A 124 -2.40 -1.21 -18.70
C GLN A 124 -1.72 -2.57 -18.61
N HIS A 125 -0.47 -2.66 -19.08
CA HIS A 125 0.32 -3.87 -18.99
C HIS A 125 0.56 -4.29 -17.55
N ILE A 126 1.00 -3.36 -16.68
CA ILE A 126 1.19 -3.66 -15.25
C ILE A 126 -0.15 -4.10 -14.63
N ARG A 127 -1.23 -3.33 -14.84
CA ARG A 127 -2.58 -3.65 -14.36
C ARG A 127 -3.07 -5.06 -14.73
N ASP A 128 -2.68 -5.55 -15.91
CA ASP A 128 -3.01 -6.92 -16.34
C ASP A 128 -2.17 -7.96 -15.59
N GLU A 129 -0.89 -7.67 -15.32
CA GLU A 129 0.01 -8.53 -14.50
C GLU A 129 -0.45 -8.58 -13.03
N GLU A 130 -0.81 -7.45 -12.42
CA GLU A 130 -1.42 -7.36 -11.07
C GLU A 130 -2.68 -8.24 -10.96
N PHE A 131 -3.49 -8.28 -12.02
CA PHE A 131 -4.67 -9.15 -12.05
C PHE A 131 -4.29 -10.63 -12.13
N GLU A 132 -3.23 -10.98 -12.85
CA GLU A 132 -2.68 -12.35 -12.83
C GLU A 132 -2.16 -12.71 -11.43
N HIS A 133 -1.47 -11.79 -10.76
CA HIS A 133 -0.95 -11.96 -9.40
C HIS A 133 -2.07 -12.16 -8.39
N MET A 134 -3.12 -11.35 -8.44
CA MET A 134 -4.32 -11.53 -7.64
C MET A 134 -4.88 -12.95 -7.75
N ASN A 135 -5.01 -13.47 -8.98
CA ASN A 135 -5.51 -14.83 -9.20
C ASN A 135 -4.54 -15.90 -8.68
N MET A 136 -3.24 -15.69 -8.85
CA MET A 136 -2.19 -16.59 -8.34
C MET A 136 -2.24 -16.72 -6.81
N VAL A 137 -2.44 -15.62 -6.09
CA VAL A 137 -2.56 -15.65 -4.62
C VAL A 137 -3.86 -16.31 -4.19
N ALA A 138 -4.98 -16.04 -4.88
CA ALA A 138 -6.25 -16.69 -4.60
C ALA A 138 -6.16 -18.22 -4.71
N GLU A 139 -5.55 -18.72 -5.78
CA GLU A 139 -5.31 -20.16 -5.98
C GLU A 139 -4.39 -20.74 -4.89
N ALA A 140 -3.37 -20.00 -4.46
CA ALA A 140 -2.50 -20.41 -3.36
C ALA A 140 -3.28 -20.57 -2.05
N ILE A 141 -4.16 -19.62 -1.71
CA ILE A 141 -5.02 -19.68 -0.52
C ILE A 141 -5.96 -20.90 -0.58
N GLU A 142 -6.61 -21.12 -1.72
CA GLU A 142 -7.49 -22.27 -1.94
C GLU A 142 -6.72 -23.61 -1.84
N THR A 143 -5.49 -23.67 -2.35
CA THR A 143 -4.61 -24.84 -2.25
C THR A 143 -4.26 -25.19 -0.81
N LEU A 144 -4.18 -24.18 0.07
CA LEU A 144 -4.00 -24.37 1.52
C LEU A 144 -5.31 -24.80 2.22
N GLY A 145 -6.44 -24.77 1.52
CA GLY A 145 -7.76 -25.09 2.05
C GLY A 145 -8.42 -23.95 2.81
N ALA A 146 -7.89 -22.73 2.67
CA ALA A 146 -8.41 -21.50 3.24
C ALA A 146 -9.33 -20.77 2.24
N ASP A 147 -10.02 -19.73 2.71
CA ASP A 147 -11.00 -18.97 1.94
C ASP A 147 -10.40 -17.64 1.43
N PRO A 148 -10.23 -17.43 0.11
CA PRO A 148 -9.67 -16.20 -0.45
C PRO A 148 -10.59 -14.98 -0.32
N THR A 149 -11.83 -15.17 0.13
CA THR A 149 -12.77 -14.06 0.40
C THR A 149 -12.67 -13.53 1.83
N ALA A 150 -11.95 -14.23 2.72
CA ALA A 150 -11.79 -13.81 4.10
C ALA A 150 -10.98 -12.52 4.24
N GLN A 151 -11.47 -11.60 5.07
CA GLN A 151 -10.69 -10.46 5.54
C GLN A 151 -9.85 -10.89 6.75
N THR A 152 -8.58 -11.20 6.51
CA THR A 152 -7.60 -11.50 7.57
C THR A 152 -7.10 -10.20 8.21
N PRO A 153 -6.45 -10.25 9.40
CA PRO A 153 -5.88 -9.06 10.04
C PRO A 153 -4.96 -8.25 9.12
N CYS A 154 -4.05 -8.91 8.40
CA CYS A 154 -3.17 -8.21 7.48
C CYS A 154 -3.91 -7.68 6.24
N ALA A 155 -4.93 -8.40 5.75
CA ALA A 155 -5.80 -7.92 4.67
C ALA A 155 -6.56 -6.64 5.03
N ASP A 156 -6.98 -6.48 6.29
CA ASP A 156 -7.60 -5.25 6.77
C ASP A 156 -6.61 -4.08 6.78
N ILE A 157 -5.44 -4.28 7.40
CA ILE A 157 -4.41 -3.24 7.52
C ILE A 157 -3.90 -2.76 6.16
N VAL A 158 -3.70 -3.66 5.20
CA VAL A 158 -3.27 -3.26 3.85
C VAL A 158 -4.35 -2.47 3.12
N GLY A 159 -5.62 -2.75 3.39
CA GLY A 159 -6.75 -1.93 2.94
C GLY A 159 -6.66 -0.50 3.47
N VAL A 160 -6.36 -0.34 4.77
CA VAL A 160 -6.15 0.98 5.38
C VAL A 160 -4.97 1.72 4.75
N LYS A 161 -3.83 1.06 4.56
CA LYS A 161 -2.64 1.63 3.91
C LYS A 161 -2.96 2.11 2.49
N SER A 162 -3.72 1.29 1.76
CA SER A 162 -4.12 1.52 0.37
C SER A 162 -5.01 2.76 0.19
N MET A 163 -5.78 3.16 1.21
CA MET A 163 -6.68 4.31 1.12
C MET A 163 -5.97 5.61 0.74
N GLY A 164 -4.77 5.85 1.30
CA GLY A 164 -4.01 7.08 1.03
C GLY A 164 -3.61 7.20 -0.44
N VAL A 165 -3.16 6.11 -1.06
CA VAL A 165 -2.77 6.09 -2.48
C VAL A 165 -4.00 6.33 -3.37
N MET A 166 -5.11 5.65 -3.10
CA MET A 166 -6.35 5.84 -3.86
C MET A 166 -6.84 7.29 -3.80
N GLN A 167 -6.75 7.95 -2.64
CA GLN A 167 -7.08 9.37 -2.50
C GLN A 167 -6.22 10.25 -3.40
N VAL A 168 -4.90 10.00 -3.50
CA VAL A 168 -4.02 10.74 -4.41
C VAL A 168 -4.38 10.50 -5.88
N LEU A 169 -4.64 9.25 -6.26
CA LEU A 169 -4.97 8.89 -7.65
C LEU A 169 -6.31 9.43 -8.11
N THR A 170 -7.27 9.61 -7.20
CA THR A 170 -8.61 10.10 -7.55
C THR A 170 -8.82 11.59 -7.30
N ASP A 171 -7.91 12.26 -6.61
CA ASP A 171 -7.98 13.71 -6.40
C ASP A 171 -7.85 14.45 -7.76
N PRO A 172 -8.84 15.26 -8.17
CA PRO A 172 -8.77 16.00 -9.44
C PRO A 172 -7.70 17.13 -9.42
N ARG A 173 -7.15 17.45 -8.25
CA ARG A 173 -6.09 18.45 -8.07
C ARG A 173 -4.70 17.87 -8.30
N THR A 174 -4.53 16.55 -8.25
CA THR A 174 -3.22 15.91 -8.44
C THR A 174 -2.90 15.71 -9.92
N ASN A 175 -1.62 15.82 -10.26
CA ASN A 175 -1.10 15.62 -11.62
C ASN A 175 -0.60 14.18 -11.85
N VAL A 176 -0.16 13.89 -13.09
CA VAL A 176 0.37 12.57 -13.46
C VAL A 176 1.58 12.18 -12.61
N ALA A 177 2.57 13.08 -12.46
CA ALA A 177 3.77 12.83 -11.67
C ALA A 177 3.47 12.41 -10.22
N GLN A 178 2.53 13.11 -9.58
CA GLN A 178 2.08 12.82 -8.22
C GLN A 178 1.39 11.44 -8.14
N GLY A 179 0.60 11.08 -9.16
CA GLY A 179 0.00 9.75 -9.25
C GLY A 179 1.03 8.63 -9.43
N ILE A 180 1.98 8.81 -10.36
CA ILE A 180 3.10 7.86 -10.58
C ILE A 180 3.94 7.70 -9.30
N ASN A 181 4.22 8.80 -8.59
CA ASN A 181 4.95 8.75 -7.32
C ASN A 181 4.16 8.03 -6.21
N ALA A 182 2.83 8.13 -6.22
CA ALA A 182 1.98 7.36 -5.30
C ALA A 182 2.00 5.86 -5.64
N LEU A 183 1.93 5.50 -6.93
CA LEU A 183 2.12 4.12 -7.38
C LEU A 183 3.49 3.57 -7.00
N LEU A 184 4.57 4.35 -7.11
CA LEU A 184 5.91 3.92 -6.71
C LEU A 184 5.98 3.43 -5.24
N THR A 185 5.14 3.96 -4.36
CA THR A 185 5.07 3.48 -2.97
C THR A 185 4.49 2.07 -2.90
N LEU A 186 3.52 1.74 -3.75
CA LEU A 186 2.96 0.40 -3.87
C LEU A 186 3.99 -0.56 -4.45
N GLU A 187 4.61 -0.23 -5.58
CA GLU A 187 5.58 -1.09 -6.26
C GLU A 187 6.74 -1.52 -5.34
N LEU A 188 7.23 -0.59 -4.50
CA LEU A 188 8.30 -0.88 -3.56
C LEU A 188 7.85 -1.82 -2.43
N GLU A 189 6.61 -1.67 -1.97
CA GLU A 189 6.02 -2.57 -0.97
C GLU A 189 5.75 -3.95 -1.57
N ASP A 190 5.22 -3.99 -2.80
CA ASP A 190 4.85 -5.22 -3.47
C ASP A 190 6.07 -6.09 -3.77
N ASN A 191 7.09 -5.47 -4.36
CA ASN A 191 8.35 -6.13 -4.67
C ASN A 191 8.97 -6.81 -3.43
N ALA A 192 8.96 -6.12 -2.28
CA ALA A 192 9.46 -6.68 -1.02
C ALA A 192 8.54 -7.77 -0.44
N ALA A 193 7.22 -7.65 -0.62
CA ALA A 193 6.25 -8.63 -0.14
C ALA A 193 6.40 -9.98 -0.85
N TRP A 194 6.68 -9.98 -2.16
CA TRP A 194 6.89 -11.22 -2.90
C TRP A 194 8.14 -12.01 -2.44
N GLU A 195 9.23 -11.32 -2.08
CA GLU A 195 10.42 -11.97 -1.50
C GLU A 195 10.04 -12.70 -0.20
N LEU A 196 9.38 -11.99 0.70
CA LEU A 196 8.94 -12.55 1.97
C LEU A 196 7.95 -13.72 1.79
N LEU A 197 7.01 -13.63 0.85
CA LEU A 197 6.03 -14.70 0.61
C LEU A 197 6.68 -15.97 0.07
N ILE A 198 7.71 -15.85 -0.77
CA ILE A 198 8.49 -17.00 -1.24
C ILE A 198 9.15 -17.69 -0.04
N GLU A 199 9.86 -16.94 0.81
CA GLU A 199 10.53 -17.47 2.00
C GLU A 199 9.53 -18.13 2.97
N LEU A 200 8.40 -17.47 3.24
CA LEU A 200 7.36 -18.00 4.13
C LEU A 200 6.72 -19.28 3.56
N ALA A 201 6.48 -19.33 2.24
CA ALA A 201 5.94 -20.53 1.60
C ALA A 201 6.95 -21.69 1.65
N GLU A 202 8.25 -21.45 1.43
CA GLU A 202 9.29 -22.47 1.57
C GLU A 202 9.41 -22.98 3.01
N ALA A 203 9.53 -22.06 3.98
CA ALA A 203 9.61 -22.38 5.40
C ALA A 203 8.36 -23.13 5.90
N GLY A 204 7.18 -22.80 5.34
CA GLY A 204 5.92 -23.49 5.59
C GLY A 204 5.80 -24.88 4.94
N GLY A 205 6.78 -25.32 4.13
CA GLY A 205 6.74 -26.60 3.44
C GLY A 205 5.87 -26.60 2.17
N HIS A 206 5.74 -25.45 1.52
CA HIS A 206 4.94 -25.21 0.32
C HIS A 206 5.79 -24.80 -0.91
N PRO A 207 6.82 -25.57 -1.31
CA PRO A 207 7.76 -25.17 -2.37
C PRO A 207 7.11 -24.99 -3.76
N ARG A 208 5.96 -25.63 -4.01
CA ARG A 208 5.21 -25.41 -5.26
C ARG A 208 4.54 -24.04 -5.30
N ILE A 209 4.05 -23.55 -4.16
CA ILE A 209 3.47 -22.20 -4.06
C ILE A 209 4.60 -21.18 -4.23
N ALA A 210 5.71 -21.35 -3.50
CA ALA A 210 6.90 -20.51 -3.64
C ALA A 210 7.40 -20.45 -5.09
N LYS A 211 7.46 -21.60 -5.78
CA LYS A 211 7.84 -21.64 -7.20
C LYS A 211 6.93 -20.79 -8.10
N GLY A 212 5.62 -20.78 -7.85
CA GLY A 212 4.67 -19.96 -8.60
C GLY A 212 4.95 -18.46 -8.44
N PHE A 213 5.27 -18.04 -7.21
CA PHE A 213 5.49 -16.65 -6.84
C PHE A 213 6.75 -16.03 -7.45
N HIS A 214 7.73 -16.82 -7.90
CA HIS A 214 8.89 -16.29 -8.62
C HIS A 214 8.52 -15.58 -9.94
N LYS A 215 7.42 -15.98 -10.60
CA LYS A 215 6.94 -15.24 -11.78
C LYS A 215 6.51 -13.83 -11.39
N ALA A 216 5.67 -13.71 -10.36
CA ALA A 216 5.19 -12.42 -9.86
C ALA A 216 6.36 -11.54 -9.42
N LYS A 217 7.30 -12.09 -8.64
CA LYS A 217 8.51 -11.36 -8.24
C LYS A 217 9.30 -10.79 -9.42
N ALA A 218 9.48 -11.57 -10.49
CA ALA A 218 10.21 -11.10 -11.67
C ALA A 218 9.46 -9.98 -12.42
N GLN A 219 8.13 -10.02 -12.43
CA GLN A 219 7.29 -8.95 -12.98
C GLN A 219 7.39 -7.69 -12.12
N GLU A 220 7.31 -7.83 -10.79
CA GLU A 220 7.46 -6.70 -9.86
C GLU A 220 8.84 -6.03 -9.93
N ASP A 221 9.91 -6.80 -10.16
CA ASP A 221 11.24 -6.23 -10.41
C ASP A 221 11.24 -5.28 -11.61
N ASP A 222 10.48 -5.63 -12.66
CA ASP A 222 10.32 -4.80 -13.84
C ASP A 222 9.34 -3.64 -13.63
N HIS A 223 8.25 -3.84 -12.88
CA HIS A 223 7.29 -2.78 -12.55
C HIS A 223 7.95 -1.61 -11.80
N VAL A 224 8.76 -1.90 -10.76
CA VAL A 224 9.53 -0.90 -10.02
C VAL A 224 10.42 -0.08 -10.96
N VAL A 225 11.08 -0.73 -11.92
CA VAL A 225 11.95 -0.05 -12.90
C VAL A 225 11.13 0.82 -13.84
N LYS A 226 10.02 0.32 -14.37
CA LYS A 226 9.08 1.07 -15.24
C LYS A 226 8.57 2.32 -14.54
N ILE A 227 8.01 2.20 -13.34
CA ILE A 227 7.42 3.32 -12.58
C ILE A 227 8.48 4.36 -12.20
N LYS A 228 9.67 3.95 -11.74
CA LYS A 228 10.79 4.87 -11.48
C LYS A 228 11.19 5.64 -12.75
N SER A 229 11.26 4.95 -13.87
CA SER A 229 11.68 5.54 -15.15
C SER A 229 10.64 6.54 -15.67
N LEU A 230 9.35 6.20 -15.58
CA LEU A 230 8.25 7.09 -15.93
C LEU A 230 8.26 8.36 -15.08
N LEU A 231 8.36 8.22 -13.76
CA LEU A 231 8.42 9.37 -12.84
C LEU A 231 9.61 10.27 -13.15
N ARG A 232 10.80 9.67 -13.33
CA ARG A 232 12.02 10.40 -13.65
C ARG A 232 11.89 11.17 -14.97
N LYS A 233 11.39 10.51 -16.02
CA LYS A 233 11.23 11.11 -17.36
C LYS A 233 10.29 12.32 -17.30
N ASP A 234 9.14 12.14 -16.65
CA ASP A 234 8.15 13.21 -16.50
C ASP A 234 8.72 14.41 -15.74
N LEU A 235 9.31 14.20 -14.56
CA LEU A 235 9.86 15.29 -13.76
C LEU A 235 11.03 16.01 -14.44
N LEU A 236 11.94 15.29 -15.10
CA LEU A 236 13.05 15.91 -15.84
C LEU A 236 12.56 16.77 -17.02
N SER A 237 11.48 16.36 -17.69
CA SER A 237 10.89 17.15 -18.78
C SER A 237 10.26 18.46 -18.33
N GLN A 238 9.89 18.59 -17.04
CA GLN A 238 9.28 19.81 -16.49
C GLN A 238 10.32 20.85 -16.06
N VAL A 239 11.59 20.46 -15.93
CA VAL A 239 12.69 21.36 -15.54
C VAL A 239 13.43 21.93 -16.76
N GLN A 240 13.29 21.28 -17.92
CA GLN A 240 13.89 21.67 -19.20
C GLN A 240 12.98 22.62 -19.97
#